data_AF-A0A1E5V5B7-F1
#
_entry.id   AF-A0A1E5V5B7-F1
#
_cell.length_a   1.000
_cell.length_b   1.000
_cell.length_c   1.000
_cell.angle_alpha   90.00
_cell.angle_beta   90.00
_cell.angle_gamma   90.00
#
_symmetry.space_group_name_H-M   'P 1'
#
loop_
_entity.id
_entity.type
_entity.pdbx_description
1 polymer ?
#
loop_
_entity_poly.entity_id
_entity_poly.type
_entity_poly.pdbx_seq_one_letter_code
_entity_poly.pdbx_strand_id
1 'polypeptide(L)' 'LPIGFRFRPTDEELLLHYLRRKALACPLPAGIIPDADLARLPSLKTPCA' A
#
# COMPACT_ATOMS: atom_id res chain seq x y z
N LEU A 1 -16.69 -6.81 -5.86
CA LEU A 1 -16.77 -6.82 -4.38
C LEU A 1 -18.11 -6.23 -3.97
N PRO A 2 -18.78 -6.79 -2.94
CA PRO A 2 -20.06 -6.24 -2.46
C PRO A 2 -19.93 -4.76 -2.10
N ILE A 3 -21.02 -4.01 -2.25
CA ILE A 3 -21.09 -2.61 -1.78
C ILE A 3 -20.79 -2.60 -0.29
N GLY A 4 -19.80 -1.77 0.11
CA GLY A 4 -19.34 -1.66 1.50
C GLY A 4 -18.05 -2.40 1.80
N PHE A 5 -17.56 -3.27 0.91
CA PHE A 5 -16.23 -3.87 1.10
C PHE A 5 -15.15 -2.79 0.99
N ARG A 6 -14.30 -2.71 2.01
CA ARG A 6 -13.18 -1.78 2.08
C ARG A 6 -11.90 -2.53 2.33
N PHE A 7 -10.82 -2.03 1.76
CA PHE A 7 -9.49 -2.52 2.06
C PHE A 7 -9.11 -2.14 3.49
N ARG A 8 -9.08 -3.14 4.38
CA ARG A 8 -8.74 -3.02 5.80
C ARG A 8 -7.83 -4.20 6.20
N PRO A 9 -6.62 -4.29 5.64
CA PRO A 9 -5.70 -5.36 6.02
C PRO A 9 -5.23 -5.16 7.47
N THR A 10 -4.91 -6.25 8.13
CA THR A 10 -4.06 -6.26 9.31
C THR A 10 -2.60 -5.96 8.95
N ASP A 11 -1.76 -5.62 9.93
CA ASP A 11 -0.33 -5.37 9.71
C ASP A 11 0.37 -6.58 9.11
N GLU A 12 0.03 -7.78 9.58
CA GLU A 12 0.58 -9.03 9.08
C GLU A 12 0.18 -9.28 7.62
N GLU A 13 -1.08 -9.04 7.26
CA GLU A 13 -1.54 -9.16 5.89
C GLU A 13 -0.84 -8.15 4.97
N LEU A 14 -0.69 -6.90 5.41
CA LEU A 14 0.01 -5.87 4.66
C LEU A 14 1.48 -6.25 4.42
N LEU A 15 2.17 -6.74 5.45
CA LEU A 15 3.57 -7.12 5.37
C LEU A 15 3.79 -8.36 4.49
N LEU A 16 3.10 -9.47 4.80
CA LEU A 16 3.35 -10.76 4.16
C LEU A 16 2.78 -10.84 2.75
N HIS A 17 1.59 -10.29 2.53
CA HIS A 17 0.87 -10.48 1.27
C HIS A 17 1.06 -9.34 0.29
N TYR A 18 1.42 -8.14 0.75
CA TYR A 18 1.64 -6.99 -0.14
C TYR A 18 3.11 -6.59 -0.21
N LEU A 19 3.70 -6.16 0.91
CA LEU A 19 5.07 -5.63 0.91
C LEU A 19 6.12 -6.67 0.50
N ARG A 20 6.12 -7.85 1.15
CA ARG A 20 7.06 -8.93 0.84
C ARG A 20 6.92 -9.43 -0.60
N ARG A 21 5.68 -9.61 -1.07
CA ARG A 21 5.42 -10.06 -2.44
C ARG A 21 5.91 -9.04 -3.47
N LYS A 22 5.64 -7.75 -3.25
CA LYS A 22 6.12 -6.66 -4.11
C LYS A 22 7.65 -6.64 -4.19
N ALA A 23 8.34 -6.77 -3.05
CA ALA A 23 9.80 -6.81 -2.99
C ALA A 23 10.40 -7.99 -3.76
N LEU A 24 9.70 -9.12 -3.81
CA LEU A 24 10.09 -10.33 -4.55
C LEU A 24 9.52 -10.37 -5.98
N ALA A 25 8.97 -9.27 -6.49
CA ALA A 25 8.28 -9.19 -7.78
C ALA A 25 7.21 -10.28 -8.00
N CYS A 26 6.61 -10.77 -6.92
CA CYS A 26 5.56 -11.77 -6.95
C CYS A 26 4.19 -11.13 -7.19
N PRO A 27 3.22 -11.87 -7.76
CA PRO A 27 1.86 -11.39 -7.94
C PRO A 27 1.20 -10.98 -6.62
N LEU A 28 0.66 -9.76 -6.59
CA LEU A 28 -0.10 -9.22 -5.47
C LEU A 28 -1.53 -9.78 -5.46
N PRO A 29 -2.15 -9.99 -4.28
CA PRO A 29 -3.54 -10.42 -4.19
C PRO A 29 -4.52 -9.47 -4.90
N ALA A 30 -4.22 -8.17 -4.87
CA ALA A 30 -4.98 -7.14 -5.56
C ALA A 30 -4.07 -5.95 -5.92
N GLY A 31 -4.23 -5.41 -7.14
CA GLY A 31 -3.51 -4.23 -7.64
C GLY A 31 -4.08 -2.89 -7.15
N ILE A 32 -4.60 -2.85 -5.92
CA ILE A 32 -5.31 -1.68 -5.35
C ILE A 32 -4.37 -0.62 -4.76
N ILE A 33 -3.10 -0.96 -4.52
CA ILE A 33 -2.08 -0.05 -3.98
C ILE A 33 -1.28 0.51 -5.17
N PRO A 34 -1.41 1.79 -5.52
CA PRO A 34 -0.65 2.39 -6.62
C PRO A 34 0.82 2.61 -6.23
N ASP A 35 1.69 2.63 -7.22
CA ASP A 35 3.07 3.08 -7.06
C ASP A 35 3.13 4.61 -6.98
N ALA A 36 3.81 5.12 -5.97
CA ALA A 36 4.02 6.55 -5.77
C ALA A 36 5.40 6.82 -5.19
N ASP A 37 6.04 7.88 -5.68
CA ASP A 37 7.26 8.41 -5.08
C ASP A 37 6.87 9.39 -3.97
N LEU A 38 7.02 8.93 -2.72
CA LEU A 38 6.65 9.70 -1.54
C LEU A 38 7.49 10.99 -1.39
N ALA A 39 8.73 11.02 -1.89
CA ALA A 39 9.58 12.21 -1.78
C ALA A 39 9.09 13.38 -2.65
N ARG A 40 8.34 13.05 -3.71
CA ARG A 40 7.77 14.03 -4.64
C ARG A 40 6.35 14.45 -4.28
N LEU A 41 5.72 13.82 -3.29
CA LEU A 41 4.38 14.19 -2.85
C LEU A 41 4.42 15.48 -2.03
N PRO A 42 3.80 16.58 -2.50
CA PRO A 42 3.84 17.87 -1.82
C PRO A 42 3.12 17.85 -0.46
N SER A 43 2.14 16.96 -0.29
CA SER A 43 1.24 16.90 0.87
C SER A 43 1.79 16.09 2.05
N LEU A 44 2.76 15.19 1.79
CA LEU A 44 3.43 14.41 2.85
C LEU A 44 4.70 15.09 3.37
N LYS A 45 5.11 16.20 2.75
CA LYS A 45 6.11 17.09 3.31
C LYS A 45 5.47 17.80 4.50
N THR A 46 5.50 17.16 5.66
CA THR A 46 5.31 17.85 6.91
C THR A 46 6.34 18.99 6.97
N PRO A 47 5.94 20.25 7.19
CA PRO A 47 6.89 21.24 7.65
C PRO A 47 7.39 20.72 9.01
N CYS A 48 8.65 20.33 9.05
CA CYS A 48 9.33 20.07 10.31
C CYS A 48 9.26 21.38 11.11
N ALA A 49 8.50 21.39 12.20
CA ALA A 49 8.52 22.43 13.23
C ALA A 49 9.04 21.77 14.51
#